data_AF-I0R2M0-F1
#
_entry.id   AF-I0R2M0-F1
#
_cell.length_a   1.000
_cell.length_b   1.000
_cell.length_c   1.000
_cell.angle_alpha   90.00
_cell.angle_beta   90.00
_cell.angle_gamma   90.00
#
_symmetry.space_group_name_H-M   'P 1'
#
loop_
_entity.id
_entity.type
_entity.pdbx_description
1 polymer ?
#
loop_
_entity_poly.entity_id
_entity_poly.type
_entity_poly.pdbx_seq_one_letter_code
_entity_poly.pdbx_strand_id
1 'polypeptide(L)'
;MTSLEKSDSSVTNAQIEQMALELFQAHGVINYSFGFDRAIRRAGQCDYSKKRITLSKHFVATADLDQIHQVLLHEVAHALVGRSVGHGRLWKQQASLLGYRHEKLDGGVIAESSAKYLGECTAGHKHYRMRRPSSVLSCKLCAPSFSRSHLISWRAI
;
A
#
# COMPACT_ATOMS: atom_id res chain seq x y z
N MET A 1 -37.48 -19.09 4.16
CA MET A 1 -36.00 -19.15 4.27
C MET A 1 -35.46 -17.93 3.54
N THR A 2 -35.32 -16.83 4.27
CA THR A 2 -34.86 -15.54 3.75
C THR A 2 -33.36 -15.61 3.50
N SER A 3 -32.96 -15.49 2.24
CA SER A 3 -31.57 -15.25 1.86
C SER A 3 -31.10 -13.97 2.54
N LEU A 4 -30.12 -14.10 3.43
CA LEU A 4 -29.37 -12.96 3.97
C LEU A 4 -28.60 -12.35 2.80
N GLU A 5 -29.09 -11.20 2.33
CA GLU A 5 -28.36 -10.33 1.43
C GLU A 5 -27.03 -9.96 2.10
N LYS A 6 -25.91 -10.33 1.49
CA LYS A 6 -24.60 -9.82 1.91
C LYS A 6 -24.61 -8.33 1.61
N SER A 7 -24.61 -7.47 2.63
CA SER A 7 -24.51 -6.03 2.43
C SER A 7 -23.20 -5.71 1.71
N ASP A 8 -23.30 -5.17 0.50
CA ASP A 8 -22.19 -4.62 -0.28
C ASP A 8 -21.72 -3.30 0.36
N SER A 9 -21.11 -3.40 1.54
CA SER A 9 -20.57 -2.26 2.29
C SER A 9 -19.14 -1.98 1.80
N SER A 10 -19.00 -1.39 0.60
CA SER A 10 -17.73 -0.82 0.19
C SER A 10 -17.34 0.32 1.16
N VAL A 11 -16.11 0.27 1.69
CA VAL A 11 -15.61 1.29 2.61
C VAL A 11 -15.46 2.62 1.86
N THR A 12 -16.11 3.67 2.35
CA THR A 12 -16.06 4.99 1.71
C THR A 12 -14.82 5.78 2.15
N ASN A 13 -14.34 6.69 1.30
CA ASN A 13 -13.22 7.58 1.66
C ASN A 13 -13.51 8.39 2.93
N ALA A 14 -14.75 8.82 3.14
CA ALA A 14 -15.14 9.58 4.33
C ALA A 14 -15.01 8.75 5.62
N GLN A 15 -15.36 7.46 5.58
CA GLN A 15 -15.15 6.56 6.72
C GLN A 15 -13.67 6.38 7.04
N ILE A 16 -12.81 6.31 6.02
CA ILE A 16 -11.36 6.17 6.20
C ILE A 16 -10.76 7.46 6.77
N GLU A 17 -11.20 8.61 6.27
CA GLU A 17 -10.79 9.91 6.80
C GLU A 17 -11.19 10.04 8.28
N GLN A 18 -12.43 9.69 8.64
CA GLN A 18 -12.90 9.68 10.01
C GLN A 18 -12.07 8.75 10.91
N MET A 19 -11.82 7.51 10.46
CA MET A 19 -10.97 6.56 11.19
C MET A 19 -9.55 7.10 11.43
N ALA A 20 -8.95 7.73 10.41
CA ALA A 20 -7.61 8.30 10.55
C ALA A 20 -7.60 9.44 11.57
N LEU A 21 -8.61 10.33 11.55
CA LEU A 21 -8.73 11.43 12.50
C LEU A 21 -8.96 10.93 13.94
N GLU A 22 -9.77 9.89 14.13
CA GLU A 22 -9.99 9.25 15.42
C GLU A 22 -8.69 8.66 15.98
N LEU A 23 -7.90 7.97 15.14
CA LEU A 23 -6.58 7.47 15.55
C LEU A 23 -5.62 8.59 15.92
N PHE A 24 -5.61 9.70 15.16
CA PHE A 24 -4.73 10.83 15.47
C PHE A 24 -5.09 11.44 16.82
N GLN A 25 -6.39 11.62 17.08
CA GLN A 25 -6.88 12.13 18.36
C GLN A 25 -6.58 11.17 19.50
N ALA A 26 -6.89 9.89 19.35
CA ALA A 26 -6.73 8.88 20.40
C ALA A 26 -5.27 8.68 20.83
N HIS A 27 -4.32 8.85 19.90
CA HIS A 27 -2.90 8.60 20.15
C HIS A 27 -2.04 9.85 20.20
N GLY A 28 -2.64 11.05 20.14
CA GLY A 28 -1.92 12.31 20.26
C GLY A 28 -1.02 12.63 19.06
N VAL A 29 -1.42 12.22 17.85
CA VAL A 29 -0.73 12.60 16.61
C VAL A 29 -1.10 14.04 16.27
N ILE A 30 -0.32 14.98 16.80
CA ILE A 30 -0.49 16.42 16.59
C ILE A 30 0.21 16.91 15.33
N ASN A 31 -0.36 17.93 14.69
CA ASN A 31 0.15 18.60 13.50
C ASN A 31 0.28 17.72 12.23
N TYR A 32 -0.34 16.54 12.20
CA TYR A 32 -0.45 15.74 10.98
C TYR A 32 -1.82 15.87 10.34
N SER A 33 -1.84 15.98 9.02
CA SER A 33 -3.05 15.85 8.20
C SER A 33 -3.17 14.44 7.64
N PHE A 34 -4.40 14.05 7.29
CA PHE A 34 -4.66 12.82 6.54
C PHE A 34 -5.03 13.13 5.08
N GLY A 35 -4.80 12.18 4.17
CA GLY A 35 -5.35 12.22 2.82
C GLY A 35 -4.97 11.01 1.98
N PHE A 36 -5.23 11.09 0.68
CA PHE A 36 -4.89 10.01 -0.25
C PHE A 36 -3.81 10.39 -1.25
N ASP A 37 -3.05 9.40 -1.72
CA ASP A 37 -2.09 9.53 -2.81
C ASP A 37 -2.34 8.49 -3.92
N ARG A 38 -1.47 8.46 -4.93
CA ARG A 38 -1.57 7.56 -6.09
C ARG A 38 -0.41 6.55 -6.13
N ALA A 39 0.12 6.14 -4.99
CA ALA A 39 1.21 5.18 -4.93
C ALA A 39 0.76 3.78 -5.40
N ILE A 40 1.57 3.13 -6.23
CA ILE A 40 1.21 1.86 -6.89
C ILE A 40 1.82 0.64 -6.18
N ARG A 41 2.79 0.87 -5.29
CA ARG A 41 3.58 -0.21 -4.64
C ARG A 41 3.62 -0.15 -3.12
N ARG A 42 3.07 0.91 -2.52
CA ARG A 42 2.99 1.09 -1.07
C ARG A 42 1.55 1.40 -0.70
N ALA A 43 1.11 0.86 0.43
CA ALA A 43 -0.25 1.04 0.93
C ALA A 43 -0.43 2.39 1.62
N GLY A 44 0.57 2.83 2.39
CA GLY A 44 0.56 4.09 3.13
C GLY A 44 1.89 4.85 3.03
N GLN A 45 1.93 6.04 3.63
CA GLN A 45 3.16 6.79 3.92
C GLN A 45 2.92 7.86 4.99
N CYS A 46 3.83 7.93 5.95
CA CYS A 46 4.06 9.11 6.81
C CYS A 46 5.07 10.07 6.16
N ASP A 47 4.58 11.19 5.61
CA ASP A 47 5.39 12.30 5.09
C ASP A 47 5.76 13.26 6.23
N TYR A 48 7.01 13.17 6.69
CA TYR A 48 7.54 14.03 7.75
C TYR A 48 7.74 15.49 7.35
N SER A 49 7.92 15.78 6.06
CA SER A 49 8.16 17.14 5.57
C SER A 49 6.87 17.93 5.49
N LYS A 50 5.80 17.29 5.02
CA LYS A 50 4.47 17.90 4.90
C LYS A 50 3.60 17.68 6.13
N LYS A 51 4.10 16.90 7.10
CA LYS A 51 3.35 16.42 8.26
C LYS A 51 1.99 15.86 7.82
N ARG A 52 2.06 14.82 6.99
CA ARG A 52 0.88 14.23 6.38
C ARG A 52 1.01 12.71 6.33
N ILE A 53 -0.01 12.01 6.78
CA ILE A 53 -0.15 10.56 6.55
C ILE A 53 -1.06 10.36 5.35
N THR A 54 -0.68 9.47 4.45
CA THR A 54 -1.49 9.12 3.29
C THR A 54 -1.72 7.63 3.15
N LEU A 55 -2.87 7.28 2.58
CA LEU A 55 -3.11 5.96 1.99
C LEU A 55 -3.15 6.05 0.46
N SER A 56 -2.72 4.97 -0.20
CA SER A 56 -2.86 4.84 -1.64
C SER A 56 -4.32 4.62 -2.02
N LYS A 57 -4.82 5.40 -2.98
CA LYS A 57 -6.15 5.16 -3.59
C LYS A 57 -6.27 3.77 -4.23
N HIS A 58 -5.16 3.22 -4.72
CA HIS A 58 -5.14 1.90 -5.34
C HIS A 58 -5.26 0.79 -4.30
N PHE A 59 -4.61 0.95 -3.15
CA PHE A 59 -4.74 0.02 -2.04
C PHE A 59 -6.16 0.05 -1.47
N VAL A 60 -6.66 1.24 -1.15
CA VAL A 60 -7.99 1.45 -0.56
C VAL A 60 -9.12 0.90 -1.43
N ALA A 61 -8.99 0.97 -2.76
CA ALA A 61 -10.01 0.46 -3.68
C ALA A 61 -10.24 -1.06 -3.59
N THR A 62 -9.28 -1.82 -3.04
CA THR A 62 -9.35 -3.28 -2.94
C THR A 62 -9.21 -3.81 -1.52
N ALA A 63 -8.91 -2.93 -0.55
CA ALA A 63 -8.67 -3.32 0.82
C ALA A 63 -9.97 -3.34 1.63
N ASP A 64 -10.07 -4.27 2.57
CA ASP A 64 -11.10 -4.22 3.60
C ASP A 64 -10.76 -3.20 4.70
N LEU A 65 -11.71 -2.96 5.60
CA LEU A 65 -11.57 -2.00 6.68
C LEU A 65 -10.44 -2.34 7.66
N ASP A 66 -10.21 -3.63 7.93
CA ASP A 66 -9.16 -4.08 8.84
C ASP A 66 -7.77 -3.86 8.23
N GLN A 67 -7.60 -4.17 6.94
CA GLN A 67 -6.37 -3.88 6.20
C GLN A 67 -6.07 -2.38 6.17
N ILE A 68 -7.08 -1.54 5.93
CA ILE A 68 -6.95 -0.08 5.96
C ILE A 68 -6.50 0.37 7.36
N HIS A 69 -7.16 -0.13 8.40
CA HIS A 69 -6.82 0.18 9.77
C HIS A 69 -5.38 -0.21 10.11
N GLN A 70 -4.94 -1.42 9.74
CA GLN A 70 -3.56 -1.87 9.97
C GLN A 70 -2.51 -0.97 9.29
N VAL A 71 -2.78 -0.46 8.09
CA VAL A 71 -1.87 0.50 7.43
C VAL A 71 -1.87 1.83 8.17
N LEU A 72 -3.02 2.32 8.63
CA LEU A 72 -3.06 3.55 9.43
C LEU A 72 -2.25 3.42 10.72
N LEU A 73 -2.39 2.31 11.45
CA LEU A 73 -1.60 2.05 12.67
C LEU A 73 -0.09 2.04 12.36
N HIS A 74 0.32 1.48 11.23
CA HIS A 74 1.71 1.50 10.77
C HIS A 74 2.24 2.94 10.59
N GLU A 75 1.50 3.77 9.87
CA GLU A 75 1.92 5.14 9.57
C GLU A 75 1.81 6.07 10.79
N VAL A 76 0.82 5.85 11.66
CA VAL A 76 0.68 6.55 12.96
C VAL A 76 1.86 6.22 13.87
N ALA A 77 2.30 4.96 13.94
CA ALA A 77 3.49 4.59 14.69
C ALA A 77 4.73 5.37 14.24
N HIS A 78 4.92 5.53 12.92
CA HIS A 78 5.99 6.36 12.35
C HIS A 78 5.89 7.81 12.79
N ALA A 79 4.69 8.40 12.73
CA ALA A 79 4.48 9.78 13.14
C ALA A 79 4.82 10.01 14.63
N LEU A 80 4.52 9.04 15.49
CA LEU A 80 4.78 9.11 16.93
C LEU A 80 6.27 8.97 17.30
N VAL A 81 7.00 8.06 16.64
CA VAL A 81 8.40 7.79 17.00
C VAL A 81 9.42 8.64 16.23
N GLY A 82 9.01 9.21 15.09
CA GLY A 82 9.84 10.07 14.27
C GLY A 82 10.73 9.34 13.25
N ARG A 83 11.18 10.12 12.25
CA ARG A 83 11.84 9.63 11.03
C ARG A 83 13.13 8.83 11.27
N SER A 84 13.94 9.24 12.25
CA SER A 84 15.26 8.63 12.50
C SER A 84 15.17 7.20 13.03
N VAL A 85 14.01 6.80 13.58
CA VAL A 85 13.81 5.47 14.13
C VAL A 85 13.62 4.42 13.04
N GLY A 86 12.98 4.80 11.92
CA GLY A 86 12.54 3.84 10.90
C GLY A 86 11.72 2.70 11.51
N HIS A 87 11.83 1.48 10.98
CA HIS A 87 11.20 0.28 11.56
C HIS A 87 12.02 -0.35 12.72
N GLY A 88 12.75 0.49 13.47
CA GLY A 88 13.61 0.10 14.59
C GLY A 88 12.83 -0.38 15.82
N ARG A 89 13.55 -0.66 16.92
CA ARG A 89 12.97 -1.21 18.16
C ARG A 89 11.83 -0.35 18.72
N LEU A 90 12.03 0.97 18.80
CA LEU A 90 11.03 1.90 19.32
C LEU A 90 9.77 1.91 18.45
N TRP A 91 9.92 1.90 17.12
CA TRP A 91 8.78 1.80 16.21
C TRP A 91 8.02 0.49 16.41
N LYS A 92 8.71 -0.65 16.53
CA LYS A 92 8.05 -1.95 16.74
C LYS A 92 7.24 -1.97 18.04
N GLN A 93 7.82 -1.45 19.12
CA GLN A 93 7.14 -1.33 20.40
C GLN A 93 5.91 -0.43 20.28
N GLN A 94 6.06 0.77 19.71
CA GLN A 94 4.94 1.69 19.52
C GLN A 94 3.85 1.09 18.64
N ALA A 95 4.21 0.48 17.52
CA ALA A 95 3.26 -0.15 16.61
C ALA A 95 2.49 -1.28 17.29
N SER A 96 3.16 -2.13 18.08
CA SER A 96 2.48 -3.16 18.88
C SER A 96 1.54 -2.58 19.94
N LEU A 97 1.91 -1.48 20.61
CA LEU A 97 1.03 -0.80 21.56
C LEU A 97 -0.24 -0.24 20.90
N LEU A 98 -0.14 0.18 19.64
CA LEU A 98 -1.27 0.62 18.83
C LEU A 98 -2.15 -0.54 18.31
N GLY A 99 -1.71 -1.79 18.49
CA GLY A 99 -2.41 -2.97 17.95
C GLY A 99 -2.04 -3.32 16.49
N TYR A 100 -0.94 -2.79 15.96
CA TYR A 100 -0.43 -3.22 14.67
C TYR A 100 0.12 -4.65 14.74
N ARG A 101 -0.33 -5.50 13.81
CA ARG A 101 -0.06 -6.95 13.83
C ARG A 101 1.25 -7.37 13.16
N HIS A 102 2.01 -6.43 12.60
CA HIS A 102 3.27 -6.71 11.86
C HIS A 102 3.11 -7.67 10.68
N GLU A 103 1.91 -7.69 10.09
CA GLU A 103 1.63 -8.46 8.88
C GLU A 103 2.32 -7.82 7.67
N LYS A 104 2.88 -8.68 6.81
CA LYS A 104 3.49 -8.22 5.55
C LYS A 104 2.40 -7.81 4.57
N LEU A 105 2.49 -6.59 4.09
CA LEU A 105 1.74 -6.14 2.92
C LEU A 105 2.57 -6.41 1.67
N ASP A 106 2.02 -7.20 0.76
CA ASP A 106 2.66 -7.46 -0.52
C ASP A 106 2.38 -6.29 -1.49
N GLY A 107 3.40 -5.46 -1.70
CA GLY A 107 3.34 -4.37 -2.69
C GLY A 107 3.13 -4.86 -4.13
N GLY A 108 3.39 -6.14 -4.42
CA GLY A 108 3.05 -6.82 -5.67
C GLY A 108 1.54 -6.92 -5.88
N VAL A 109 0.79 -7.27 -4.83
CA VAL A 109 -0.69 -7.34 -4.88
C VAL A 109 -1.29 -5.96 -5.12
N ILE A 110 -0.75 -4.91 -4.47
CA ILE A 110 -1.18 -3.52 -4.70
C ILE A 110 -0.87 -3.08 -6.13
N ALA A 111 0.29 -3.48 -6.66
CA ALA A 111 0.68 -3.17 -8.03
C ALA A 111 -0.19 -3.93 -9.06
N GLU A 112 -0.56 -5.17 -8.75
CA GLU A 112 -1.46 -5.99 -9.55
C GLU A 112 -2.86 -5.37 -9.63
N SER A 113 -3.45 -5.00 -8.49
CA SER A 113 -4.80 -4.43 -8.44
C SER A 113 -4.94 -3.08 -9.15
N SER A 114 -3.83 -2.38 -9.38
CA SER A 114 -3.81 -1.08 -10.03
C SER A 114 -3.28 -1.07 -11.46
N ALA A 115 -2.59 -2.13 -11.89
CA ALA A 115 -1.93 -2.13 -13.18
C ALA A 115 -2.92 -2.16 -14.35
N LYS A 116 -2.54 -1.44 -15.41
CA LYS A 116 -3.22 -1.46 -16.71
C LYS A 116 -2.51 -2.36 -17.72
N TYR A 117 -1.32 -2.83 -17.37
CA TYR A 117 -0.48 -3.65 -18.22
C TYR A 117 0.19 -4.73 -17.39
N LEU A 118 0.09 -5.97 -17.89
CA LEU A 118 0.80 -7.13 -17.39
C LEU A 118 1.92 -7.47 -18.36
N GLY A 119 3.14 -7.49 -17.82
CA GLY A 119 4.32 -8.05 -18.46
C GLY A 119 4.57 -9.46 -17.94
N GLU A 120 4.88 -10.40 -18.82
CA GLU A 120 5.27 -11.76 -18.46
C GLU A 120 6.55 -12.16 -19.19
N CYS A 121 7.54 -12.70 -18.47
CA CYS A 121 8.75 -13.22 -19.09
C CYS A 121 8.63 -14.70 -19.42
N THR A 122 9.59 -15.24 -20.17
CA THR A 122 9.63 -16.67 -20.58
C THR A 122 9.64 -17.66 -19.41
N ALA A 123 10.05 -17.22 -18.22
CA ALA A 123 10.02 -18.03 -17.00
C ALA A 123 8.73 -17.88 -16.16
N GLY A 124 7.74 -17.11 -16.65
CA GLY A 124 6.46 -16.92 -15.97
C GLY A 124 6.43 -15.81 -14.90
N HIS A 125 7.52 -15.05 -14.70
CA HIS A 125 7.51 -13.92 -13.77
C HIS A 125 6.59 -12.79 -14.27
N LYS A 126 5.69 -12.34 -13.41
CA LYS A 126 4.75 -11.25 -13.68
C LYS A 126 5.33 -9.88 -13.31
N HIS A 127 5.02 -8.89 -14.15
CA HIS A 127 5.46 -7.51 -14.01
C HIS A 127 4.29 -6.57 -14.25
N TYR A 128 3.83 -5.91 -13.20
CA TYR A 128 2.68 -5.00 -13.26
C TYR A 128 3.12 -3.56 -13.53
N ARG A 129 2.46 -2.89 -14.49
CA ARG A 129 2.73 -1.47 -14.83
C ARG A 129 1.45 -0.70 -15.14
N MET A 130 1.49 0.59 -14.82
CA MET A 130 0.43 1.55 -15.18
C MET A 130 0.45 2.00 -16.64
N ARG A 131 1.62 1.92 -17.28
CA ARG A 131 1.84 2.35 -18.67
C ARG A 131 2.62 1.29 -19.41
N ARG A 132 2.32 1.11 -20.69
CA ARG A 132 3.12 0.27 -21.58
C ARG A 132 4.54 0.84 -21.66
N PRO A 133 5.59 0.03 -21.47
CA PRO A 133 6.96 0.46 -21.71
C PRO A 133 7.15 0.89 -23.17
N SER A 134 7.92 1.96 -23.37
CA SER A 134 8.35 2.39 -24.70
C SER A 134 9.58 1.62 -25.21
N SER A 135 10.38 1.05 -24.30
CA SER A 135 11.55 0.24 -24.62
C SER A 135 11.30 -1.25 -24.35
N VAL A 136 12.07 -2.10 -25.05
CA VAL A 136 12.13 -3.53 -24.78
C VAL A 136 12.78 -3.75 -23.41
N LEU A 137 12.12 -4.50 -22.53
CA LEU A 137 12.60 -4.82 -21.19
C LEU A 137 12.83 -6.32 -21.04
N SER A 138 13.80 -6.70 -20.22
CA SER A 138 14.02 -8.07 -19.79
C SER A 138 13.84 -8.23 -18.27
N CYS A 139 13.53 -9.45 -17.85
CA CYS A 139 13.23 -9.78 -16.46
C CYS A 139 14.48 -9.71 -15.57
N LYS A 140 14.47 -8.80 -14.59
CA LYS A 140 15.54 -8.68 -13.58
C LYS A 140 15.59 -9.82 -12.56
N LEU A 141 14.50 -10.58 -12.42
CA LEU A 141 14.47 -11.78 -11.58
C LEU A 141 15.17 -12.96 -12.26
N CYS A 142 15.17 -13.00 -13.61
CA CYS A 142 15.88 -14.02 -14.36
C CYS A 142 17.38 -13.68 -14.53
N ALA A 143 17.71 -12.42 -14.79
CA ALA A 143 19.09 -11.98 -14.92
C ALA A 143 19.26 -10.51 -14.44
N PRO A 144 20.34 -10.18 -13.71
CA PRO A 144 20.52 -8.83 -13.16
C PRO A 144 20.75 -7.76 -14.24
N SER A 145 21.30 -8.14 -15.40
CA SER A 145 21.52 -7.29 -16.58
C SER A 145 20.49 -7.57 -17.68
N PHE A 146 20.43 -6.67 -18.67
CA PHE A 146 19.56 -6.88 -19.83
C PHE A 146 19.94 -8.17 -20.57
N SER A 147 18.94 -9.01 -20.88
CA SER A 147 19.13 -10.26 -21.60
C SER A 147 17.99 -10.53 -22.56
N ARG A 148 18.32 -10.78 -23.84
CA ARG A 148 17.35 -11.14 -24.88
C ARG A 148 16.67 -12.49 -24.62
N SER A 149 17.26 -13.34 -23.78
CA SER A 149 16.65 -14.63 -23.42
C SER A 149 15.49 -14.50 -22.41
N HIS A 150 15.35 -13.33 -21.79
CA HIS A 150 14.38 -13.07 -20.73
C HIS A 150 13.50 -11.85 -21.03
N LEU A 151 13.15 -11.64 -22.30
CA LEU A 151 12.27 -10.54 -22.69
C LEU A 151 10.91 -10.64 -22.01
N ILE A 152 10.35 -9.49 -21.68
CA ILE A 152 9.02 -9.37 -21.09
C ILE A 152 8.03 -9.02 -22.21
N SER A 153 7.03 -9.88 -22.39
CA SER A 153 5.90 -9.66 -23.28
C SER A 153 4.79 -8.90 -22.55
N TRP A 154 4.27 -7.83 -23.15
CA TRP A 154 3.31 -6.92 -22.49
C TRP A 154 1.93 -6.99 -23.14
N ARG A 155 0.89 -7.11 -22.31
CA ARG A 155 -0.51 -6.96 -22.71
C ARG A 155 -1.25 -5.97 -21.80
N ALA A 156 -2.27 -5.32 -22.33
CA ALA A 156 -3.20 -4.55 -21.51
C ALA A 156 -4.05 -5.50 -20.65
N ILE A 157 -4.39 -5.08 -19.44
CA ILE A 157 -5.28 -5.77 -18.50
C ILE A 157 -6.29 -4.79 -17.92
#